data_AF-A0A3E0TTV8-F1
#
_entry.id   AF-A0A3E0TTV8-F1
#
_cell.length_a   1.000
_cell.length_b   1.000
_cell.length_c   1.000
_cell.angle_alpha   90.00
_cell.angle_beta   90.00
_cell.angle_gamma   90.00
#
_symmetry.space_group_name_H-M   'P 1'
#
loop_
_entity.id
_entity.type
_entity.pdbx_description
1 polymer ?
#
loop_
_entity_poly.entity_id
_entity_poly.type
_entity_poly.pdbx_seq_one_letter_code
_entity_poly.pdbx_strand_id
1 'polypeptide(L)'
;MDHLVISFVGKDQPGIVDKLSGIIQQHQGNWQNSSLHHLTGTFAGVIEVSASSEHIEALNQALQALQELQVQTQITTPADSGEQAAVTLELTANDRQGIVQDISSVIHQQGGNLIKLVSKQGAAPHTGQTMFNAKAQIAVNQTQLDTLISALENLADDLMVDISQ
;
A
#
# COMPACT_ATOMS: atom_id res chain seq x y z
N MET A 1 -11.52 -7.24 -20.64
CA MET A 1 -11.96 -6.99 -19.25
C MET A 1 -11.18 -5.78 -18.80
N ASP A 2 -11.89 -4.75 -18.38
CA ASP A 2 -11.27 -3.50 -17.97
C ASP A 2 -11.14 -3.49 -16.46
N HIS A 3 -10.15 -2.74 -15.96
CA HIS A 3 -9.89 -2.60 -14.54
C HIS A 3 -10.23 -1.18 -14.11
N LEU A 4 -10.76 -1.04 -12.90
CA LEU A 4 -11.07 0.22 -12.27
C LEU A 4 -10.31 0.27 -10.95
N VAL A 5 -9.40 1.24 -10.84
CA VAL A 5 -8.73 1.57 -9.57
C VAL A 5 -9.56 2.65 -8.88
N ILE A 6 -9.90 2.41 -7.62
CA ILE A 6 -10.75 3.26 -6.79
C ILE A 6 -9.93 3.67 -5.58
N SER A 7 -9.68 4.96 -5.40
CA SER A 7 -9.11 5.54 -4.19
C SER A 7 -10.21 6.28 -3.45
N PHE A 8 -10.34 6.04 -2.14
CA PHE A 8 -11.34 6.74 -1.34
C PHE A 8 -10.81 7.15 0.03
N VAL A 9 -11.35 8.25 0.56
CA VAL A 9 -11.09 8.74 1.92
C VAL A 9 -12.39 9.29 2.51
N GLY A 10 -12.73 8.90 3.73
CA GLY A 10 -13.89 9.44 4.43
C GLY A 10 -13.83 9.20 5.93
N LYS A 11 -14.77 9.78 6.67
CA LYS A 11 -14.90 9.52 8.11
C LYS A 11 -15.20 8.04 8.33
N ASP A 12 -14.52 7.43 9.30
CA ASP A 12 -14.77 6.03 9.61
C ASP A 12 -16.20 5.82 10.15
N GLN A 13 -16.90 4.85 9.58
CA GLN A 13 -18.25 4.46 9.97
C GLN A 13 -18.52 2.99 9.60
N PRO A 14 -19.35 2.29 10.37
CA PRO A 14 -19.75 0.93 10.03
C PRO A 14 -20.37 0.83 8.64
N GLY A 15 -20.02 -0.21 7.89
CA GLY A 15 -20.67 -0.55 6.61
C GLY A 15 -20.05 0.09 5.35
N ILE A 16 -18.93 0.81 5.43
CA ILE A 16 -18.26 1.36 4.22
C ILE A 16 -17.91 0.25 3.23
N VAL A 17 -17.26 -0.82 3.71
CA VAL A 17 -16.86 -1.95 2.84
C VAL A 17 -18.07 -2.67 2.26
N ASP A 18 -19.10 -2.90 3.08
CA ASP A 18 -20.36 -3.50 2.64
C ASP A 18 -21.00 -2.70 1.50
N LYS A 19 -21.13 -1.38 1.69
CA LYS A 19 -21.68 -0.46 0.68
C LYS A 19 -20.89 -0.47 -0.63
N LEU A 20 -19.56 -0.36 -0.56
CA LEU A 20 -18.69 -0.39 -1.74
C LEU A 20 -18.81 -1.73 -2.48
N SER A 21 -18.75 -2.84 -1.73
CA SER A 21 -18.87 -4.18 -2.30
C SER A 21 -20.24 -4.44 -2.93
N GLY A 22 -21.32 -3.90 -2.34
CA GLY A 22 -22.67 -3.99 -2.89
C GLY A 22 -22.83 -3.24 -4.20
N ILE A 23 -22.26 -2.02 -4.32
CA ILE A 23 -22.24 -1.27 -5.58
C ILE A 23 -21.44 -2.04 -6.65
N ILE A 24 -20.26 -2.55 -6.29
CA ILE A 24 -19.43 -3.36 -7.20
C ILE A 24 -20.21 -4.58 -7.69
N GLN A 25 -20.87 -5.30 -6.79
CA GLN A 25 -21.68 -6.47 -7.13
C GLN A 25 -22.87 -6.12 -8.01
N GLN A 26 -23.58 -5.02 -7.73
CA GLN A 26 -24.73 -4.56 -8.52
C GLN A 26 -24.35 -4.30 -9.99
N HIS A 27 -23.13 -3.84 -10.23
CA HIS A 27 -22.59 -3.59 -11.57
C HIS A 27 -21.75 -4.78 -12.11
N GLN A 28 -21.91 -5.98 -11.55
CA GLN A 28 -21.21 -7.19 -11.99
C GLN A 28 -19.67 -7.05 -12.02
N GLY A 29 -19.13 -6.17 -11.18
CA GLY A 29 -17.70 -6.05 -10.97
C GLY A 29 -17.20 -7.13 -10.02
N ASN A 30 -15.93 -7.51 -10.18
CA ASN A 30 -15.24 -8.40 -9.26
C ASN A 30 -14.17 -7.62 -8.49
N TRP A 31 -14.25 -7.68 -7.16
CA TRP A 31 -13.22 -7.13 -6.28
C TRP A 31 -11.95 -7.97 -6.41
N GLN A 32 -10.85 -7.35 -6.87
CA GLN A 32 -9.58 -8.04 -7.11
C GLN A 32 -8.65 -7.86 -5.92
N ASN A 33 -8.10 -6.66 -5.77
CA ASN A 33 -7.12 -6.32 -4.75
C ASN A 33 -7.60 -5.12 -3.94
N SER A 34 -7.18 -5.01 -2.69
CA SER A 34 -7.41 -3.79 -1.91
C SER A 34 -6.36 -3.57 -0.83
N SER A 35 -6.17 -2.31 -0.46
CA SER A 35 -5.46 -1.89 0.74
C SER A 35 -6.34 -0.88 1.47
N LEU A 36 -6.98 -1.31 2.55
CA LEU A 36 -7.93 -0.52 3.33
C LEU A 36 -7.40 -0.30 4.74
N HIS A 37 -7.45 0.93 5.23
CA HIS A 37 -6.86 1.32 6.50
C HIS A 37 -7.75 2.26 7.30
N HIS A 38 -7.86 1.99 8.60
CA HIS A 38 -8.35 2.94 9.59
C HIS A 38 -7.17 3.78 10.10
N LEU A 39 -7.28 5.10 9.93
CA LEU A 39 -6.24 6.07 10.29
C LEU A 39 -6.91 7.25 11.00
N THR A 40 -6.73 7.36 12.31
CA THR A 40 -7.15 8.54 13.09
C THR A 40 -8.64 8.90 12.89
N GLY A 41 -9.55 7.92 12.96
CA GLY A 41 -10.99 8.14 12.76
C GLY A 41 -11.40 8.37 11.30
N THR A 42 -10.47 8.19 10.37
CA THR A 42 -10.68 8.21 8.92
C THR A 42 -10.55 6.78 8.40
N PHE A 43 -11.39 6.41 7.44
CA PHE A 43 -11.25 5.18 6.69
C PHE A 43 -10.85 5.54 5.26
N ALA A 44 -9.71 5.00 4.83
CA ALA A 44 -9.14 5.30 3.53
C ALA A 44 -8.61 4.03 2.89
N GLY A 45 -8.64 3.97 1.56
CA GLY A 45 -8.08 2.83 0.88
C GLY A 45 -8.09 2.94 -0.62
N VAL A 46 -7.47 1.93 -1.23
CA VAL A 46 -7.44 1.72 -2.67
C VAL A 46 -8.02 0.34 -2.96
N ILE A 47 -8.83 0.24 -4.01
CA ILE A 47 -9.47 -1.00 -4.46
C ILE A 47 -9.24 -1.15 -5.96
N GLU A 48 -8.89 -2.34 -6.40
CA GLU A 48 -8.88 -2.74 -7.79
C GLU A 48 -10.12 -3.62 -8.06
N VAL A 49 -10.89 -3.24 -9.08
CA VAL A 49 -12.07 -3.98 -9.53
C VAL A 49 -11.93 -4.30 -11.00
N SER A 50 -12.32 -5.50 -11.42
CA SER A 50 -12.47 -5.81 -12.85
C SER A 50 -13.95 -5.92 -13.23
N ALA A 51 -14.30 -5.43 -14.41
CA ALA A 51 -15.65 -5.55 -14.96
C ALA A 51 -15.62 -5.71 -16.48
N SER A 52 -16.73 -6.11 -17.08
CA SER A 52 -16.89 -6.02 -18.53
C SER A 52 -16.92 -4.55 -18.95
N SER A 53 -16.49 -4.26 -20.18
CA SER A 53 -16.51 -2.91 -20.74
C SER A 53 -17.92 -2.30 -20.79
N GLU A 54 -18.95 -3.14 -20.78
CA GLU A 54 -20.36 -2.72 -20.74
C GLU A 54 -20.79 -2.18 -19.36
N HIS A 55 -20.16 -2.63 -18.28
CA HIS A 55 -20.55 -2.27 -16.91
C HIS A 55 -19.59 -1.30 -16.23
N ILE A 56 -18.34 -1.20 -16.71
CA ILE A 56 -17.30 -0.44 -16.02
C ILE A 56 -17.60 1.06 -15.93
N GLU A 57 -18.20 1.67 -16.96
CA GLU A 57 -18.58 3.09 -16.92
C GLU A 57 -19.70 3.35 -15.91
N ALA A 58 -20.72 2.49 -15.88
CA ALA A 58 -21.84 2.62 -14.94
C ALA A 58 -21.39 2.41 -13.49
N LEU A 59 -20.51 1.43 -13.26
CA LEU A 59 -19.86 1.22 -11.96
C LEU A 59 -19.08 2.45 -11.52
N ASN A 60 -18.27 3.00 -12.43
CA ASN A 60 -17.46 4.19 -12.18
C ASN A 60 -18.32 5.38 -11.74
N GLN A 61 -19.42 5.65 -12.46
CA GLN A 61 -20.36 6.72 -12.12
C GLN A 61 -21.03 6.50 -10.77
N ALA A 62 -21.46 5.27 -10.45
CA ALA A 62 -22.10 4.94 -9.18
C ALA A 62 -21.17 5.17 -7.98
N LEU A 63 -19.88 4.84 -8.13
CA LEU A 63 -18.87 5.06 -7.09
C LEU A 63 -18.54 6.55 -6.91
N GLN A 64 -18.42 7.31 -8.00
CA GLN A 64 -18.20 8.76 -7.95
C GLN A 64 -19.39 9.53 -7.36
N ALA A 65 -20.60 8.96 -7.40
CA ALA A 65 -21.81 9.57 -6.83
C ALA A 65 -21.89 9.47 -5.29
N LEU A 66 -20.98 8.73 -4.64
CA LEU A 66 -20.93 8.63 -3.18
C LEU A 66 -20.52 9.97 -2.56
N GLN A 67 -21.39 10.56 -1.76
CA GLN A 67 -21.14 11.87 -1.12
C GLN A 67 -20.43 11.77 0.24
N GLU A 68 -20.54 10.63 0.91
CA GLU A 68 -19.93 10.41 2.25
C GLU A 68 -18.43 10.08 2.19
N LEU A 69 -17.93 9.73 1.01
CA LEU A 69 -16.52 9.42 0.75
C LEU A 69 -16.01 10.34 -0.36
N GLN A 70 -14.78 10.83 -0.22
CA GLN A 70 -14.06 11.44 -1.32
C GLN A 70 -13.52 10.33 -2.20
N VAL A 71 -14.20 10.05 -3.31
CA VAL A 71 -13.84 8.96 -4.24
C VAL A 71 -13.15 9.54 -5.47
N GLN A 72 -12.02 8.93 -5.84
CA GLN A 72 -11.36 9.12 -7.12
C GLN A 72 -11.22 7.77 -7.80
N THR A 73 -11.40 7.75 -9.12
CA THR A 73 -11.37 6.52 -9.89
C THR A 73 -10.59 6.68 -11.18
N GLN A 74 -9.98 5.59 -11.62
CA GLN A 74 -9.25 5.53 -12.87
C GLN A 74 -9.50 4.19 -13.56
N ILE A 75 -10.09 4.24 -14.76
CA ILE A 75 -10.19 3.08 -15.63
C ILE A 75 -8.80 2.82 -16.23
N THR A 76 -8.35 1.59 -16.15
CA THR A 76 -7.05 1.13 -16.66
C THR A 76 -7.20 -0.24 -17.30
N THR A 77 -6.28 -0.57 -18.18
CA THR A 77 -6.07 -1.95 -18.63
C THR A 77 -4.92 -2.57 -17.83
N PRO A 78 -4.93 -3.89 -17.59
CA PRO A 78 -3.79 -4.58 -17.02
C PRO A 78 -2.53 -4.28 -17.84
N ALA A 79 -1.49 -3.78 -17.18
CA ALA A 79 -0.16 -3.69 -17.77
C ALA A 79 0.58 -5.01 -17.51
N ASP A 80 1.35 -5.48 -18.50
CA ASP A 80 2.35 -6.52 -18.27
C ASP A 80 3.43 -5.94 -17.34
N SER A 81 3.27 -6.18 -16.04
CA SER A 81 4.34 -5.93 -15.09
C SER A 81 5.29 -7.11 -15.20
N GLY A 82 6.47 -6.88 -15.78
CA GLY A 82 7.53 -7.89 -15.78
C GLY A 82 7.74 -8.36 -14.34
N GLU A 83 7.63 -9.67 -14.11
CA GLU A 83 7.76 -10.28 -12.78
C GLU A 83 9.17 -10.01 -12.23
N GLN A 84 9.33 -8.89 -11.51
CA GLN A 84 10.46 -8.71 -10.64
C GLN A 84 10.13 -9.39 -9.32
N ALA A 85 10.99 -10.31 -8.90
CA ALA A 85 10.89 -10.93 -7.59
C ALA A 85 10.78 -9.84 -6.52
N ALA A 86 9.71 -9.91 -5.73
CA ALA A 86 9.50 -9.00 -4.63
C ALA A 86 9.97 -9.67 -3.33
N VAL A 87 10.81 -8.98 -2.57
CA VAL A 87 11.18 -9.36 -1.21
C VAL A 87 10.33 -8.56 -0.21
N THR A 88 10.01 -9.16 0.92
CA THR A 88 9.37 -8.45 2.03
C THR A 88 10.37 -8.27 3.16
N LEU A 89 10.59 -7.02 3.56
CA LEU A 89 11.47 -6.64 4.66
C LEU A 89 10.64 -6.07 5.81
N GLU A 90 10.97 -6.46 7.03
CA GLU A 90 10.53 -5.81 8.26
C GLU A 90 11.65 -4.90 8.74
N LEU A 91 11.30 -3.63 8.95
CA LEU A 91 12.22 -2.55 9.27
C LEU A 91 11.86 -2.02 10.66
N THR A 92 12.82 -2.07 11.57
CA THR A 92 12.64 -1.58 12.95
C THR A 92 13.76 -0.61 13.28
N ALA A 93 13.42 0.59 13.73
CA ALA A 93 14.39 1.61 14.12
C ALA A 93 13.83 2.58 15.15
N ASN A 94 14.71 3.36 15.77
CA ASN A 94 14.32 4.54 16.51
C ASN A 94 13.58 5.53 15.60
N ASP A 95 12.41 6.01 16.03
CA ASP A 95 11.62 6.92 15.22
C ASP A 95 12.27 8.31 15.14
N ARG A 96 12.33 8.86 13.93
CA ARG A 96 12.92 10.17 13.66
C ARG A 96 12.35 10.80 12.40
N GLN A 97 12.40 12.12 12.36
CA GLN A 97 12.08 12.86 11.14
C GLN A 97 12.97 12.39 9.97
N GLY A 98 12.33 12.17 8.82
CA GLY A 98 13.03 11.80 7.58
C GLY A 98 13.28 10.31 7.39
N ILE A 99 12.96 9.43 8.36
CA ILE A 99 13.30 8.00 8.25
C ILE A 99 12.72 7.33 6.99
N VAL A 100 11.47 7.65 6.62
CA VAL A 100 10.84 7.12 5.39
C VAL A 100 11.53 7.65 4.13
N GLN A 101 11.97 8.91 4.12
CA GLN A 101 12.72 9.49 3.00
C GLN A 101 14.07 8.80 2.83
N ASP A 102 14.76 8.52 3.92
CA ASP A 102 16.07 7.88 3.90
C ASP A 102 15.98 6.44 3.40
N ILE A 103 15.03 5.66 3.95
CA ILE A 103 14.76 4.27 3.53
C ILE A 103 14.41 4.22 2.04
N SER A 104 13.45 5.04 1.61
CA SER A 104 13.01 5.08 0.20
C SER A 104 14.13 5.50 -0.74
N SER A 105 14.97 6.45 -0.32
CA SER A 105 16.13 6.91 -1.11
C SER A 105 17.16 5.80 -1.30
N VAL A 106 17.47 5.04 -0.24
CA VAL A 106 18.42 3.92 -0.33
C VAL A 106 17.87 2.81 -1.22
N ILE A 107 16.60 2.44 -1.07
CA ILE A 107 15.95 1.44 -1.93
C ILE A 107 16.10 1.84 -3.41
N HIS A 108 15.77 3.09 -3.73
CA HIS A 108 15.88 3.61 -5.09
C HIS A 108 17.33 3.64 -5.60
N GLN A 109 18.29 4.07 -4.78
CA GLN A 109 19.72 4.11 -5.16
C GLN A 109 20.31 2.72 -5.42
N GLN A 110 19.82 1.69 -4.75
CA GLN A 110 20.23 0.30 -4.95
C GLN A 110 19.48 -0.39 -6.11
N GLY A 111 18.66 0.35 -6.86
CA GLY A 111 17.90 -0.16 -8.01
C GLY A 111 16.66 -0.95 -7.62
N GLY A 112 16.22 -0.87 -6.36
CA GLY A 112 14.97 -1.44 -5.89
C GLY A 112 13.79 -0.51 -6.13
N ASN A 113 12.60 -1.08 -6.27
CA ASN A 113 11.33 -0.37 -6.33
C ASN A 113 10.50 -0.71 -5.09
N LEU A 114 10.08 0.30 -4.33
CA LEU A 114 9.23 0.12 -3.16
C LEU A 114 7.77 -0.06 -3.60
N ILE A 115 7.29 -1.30 -3.61
CA ILE A 115 5.93 -1.68 -4.05
C ILE A 115 4.90 -1.32 -2.99
N LYS A 116 5.20 -1.61 -1.72
CA LYS A 116 4.28 -1.40 -0.60
C LYS A 116 5.07 -1.04 0.65
N LEU A 117 4.57 -0.07 1.41
CA LEU A 117 5.10 0.27 2.73
C LEU A 117 3.92 0.45 3.69
N VAL A 118 3.90 -0.37 4.74
CA VAL A 118 2.98 -0.20 5.86
C VAL A 118 3.82 0.08 7.08
N SER A 119 3.61 1.22 7.74
CA SER A 119 4.37 1.61 8.93
C SER A 119 3.48 1.99 10.09
N LYS A 120 4.02 1.88 11.30
CA LYS A 120 3.39 2.32 12.54
C LYS A 120 4.46 2.79 13.54
N GLN A 121 4.07 3.73 14.38
CA GLN A 121 4.83 4.04 15.58
C GLN A 121 4.49 3.02 16.67
N GLY A 122 5.50 2.62 17.43
CA GLY A 122 5.37 1.77 18.61
C GLY A 122 6.24 2.29 19.75
N ALA A 123 6.16 1.66 20.91
CA ALA A 123 7.08 1.93 22.01
C ALA A 123 8.09 0.77 22.12
N ALA A 124 9.37 1.10 22.27
CA ALA A 124 10.42 0.13 22.53
C ALA A 124 10.14 -0.62 23.84
N PRO A 125 10.32 -1.96 23.87
CA PRO A 125 10.22 -2.73 25.10
C PRO A 125 11.21 -2.18 26.13
N HIS A 126 10.74 -1.93 27.35
CA HIS A 126 11.52 -1.48 28.51
C HIS A 126 12.00 -0.02 28.52
N THR A 127 12.31 0.61 27.38
CA THR A 127 12.77 2.03 27.36
C THR A 127 11.64 3.03 27.13
N GLY A 128 10.54 2.60 26.50
CA GLY A 128 9.42 3.49 26.15
C GLY A 128 9.73 4.51 25.05
N GLN A 129 10.90 4.40 24.41
CA GLN A 129 11.27 5.25 23.29
C GLN A 129 10.36 4.98 22.08
N THR A 130 10.05 6.01 21.30
CA THR A 130 9.26 5.87 20.08
C THR A 130 10.05 5.11 19.02
N MET A 131 9.46 4.04 18.53
CA MET A 131 10.02 3.17 17.50
C MET A 131 9.22 3.31 16.21
N PHE A 132 9.94 3.37 15.09
CA PHE A 132 9.40 3.18 13.77
C PHE A 132 9.44 1.68 13.44
N ASN A 133 8.28 1.13 13.06
CA ASN A 133 8.17 -0.25 12.60
C ASN A 133 7.49 -0.23 11.24
N ALA A 134 8.06 -0.90 10.24
CA ALA A 134 7.47 -0.98 8.92
C ALA A 134 7.64 -2.36 8.28
N LYS A 135 6.69 -2.68 7.40
CA LYS A 135 6.77 -3.81 6.48
C LYS A 135 6.82 -3.25 5.06
N ALA A 136 7.94 -3.49 4.38
CA ALA A 136 8.22 -2.99 3.04
C ALA A 136 8.27 -4.15 2.05
N GLN A 137 7.50 -4.07 0.97
CA GLN A 137 7.60 -4.97 -0.17
C GLN A 137 8.39 -4.27 -1.27
N ILE A 138 9.48 -4.89 -1.71
CA ILE A 138 10.46 -4.27 -2.60
C ILE A 138 10.72 -5.19 -3.78
N ALA A 139 10.51 -4.71 -5.00
CA ALA A 139 11.00 -5.38 -6.20
C ALA A 139 12.48 -5.04 -6.39
N VAL A 140 13.33 -6.06 -6.46
CA VAL A 140 14.77 -5.89 -6.66
C VAL A 140 15.33 -7.14 -7.34
N ASN A 141 16.38 -7.00 -8.14
CA ASN A 141 17.05 -8.16 -8.69
C ASN A 141 17.72 -8.96 -7.57
N GLN A 142 17.66 -10.29 -7.64
CA GLN A 142 18.23 -11.17 -6.62
C GLN A 142 19.73 -10.91 -6.36
N THR A 143 20.48 -10.48 -7.38
CA THR A 143 21.91 -10.17 -7.27
C THR A 143 22.21 -8.87 -6.50
N GLN A 144 21.20 -8.00 -6.31
CA GLN A 144 21.33 -6.72 -5.62
C GLN A 144 20.73 -6.76 -4.20
N LEU A 145 20.09 -7.87 -3.83
CA LEU A 145 19.39 -8.00 -2.55
C LEU A 145 20.32 -7.83 -1.34
N ASP A 146 21.45 -8.53 -1.31
CA ASP A 146 22.40 -8.44 -0.20
C ASP A 146 22.98 -7.03 -0.04
N THR A 147 23.26 -6.35 -1.16
CA THR A 147 23.74 -4.97 -1.18
C THR A 147 22.66 -4.00 -0.69
N LEU A 148 21.40 -4.23 -1.07
CA LEU A 148 20.26 -3.44 -0.59
C LEU A 148 20.10 -3.57 0.93
N ILE A 149 20.11 -4.79 1.46
CA ILE A 149 19.98 -5.04 2.90
C ILE A 149 21.13 -4.37 3.64
N SER A 150 22.37 -4.58 3.18
CA SER A 150 23.55 -3.95 3.79
C SER A 150 23.45 -2.42 3.76
N ALA A 151 22.95 -1.83 2.67
CA ALA A 151 22.78 -0.38 2.57
C ALA A 151 21.69 0.14 3.53
N LEU A 152 20.61 -0.62 3.72
CA LEU A 152 19.56 -0.30 4.69
C LEU A 152 20.07 -0.40 6.12
N GLU A 153 20.82 -1.44 6.49
CA GLU A 153 21.41 -1.56 7.83
C GLU A 153 22.40 -0.43 8.15
N ASN A 154 23.08 0.13 7.12
CA ASN A 154 24.00 1.25 7.29
C ASN A 154 23.33 2.65 7.37
N LEU A 155 22.00 2.76 7.21
CA LEU A 155 21.30 4.05 7.27
C LEU A 155 21.26 4.67 8.66
N ALA A 156 21.30 3.85 9.70
CA ALA A 156 21.31 4.29 11.08
C ALA A 156 21.89 3.18 11.95
N ASP A 157 22.63 3.56 13.00
CA ASP A 157 23.20 2.60 13.98
C ASP A 157 22.14 1.69 14.62
N ASP A 158 20.85 2.07 14.56
CA ASP A 158 19.73 1.36 15.17
C ASP A 158 18.70 0.80 14.16
N LEU A 159 18.95 0.83 12.84
CA LEU A 159 18.01 0.26 11.86
C LEU A 159 18.26 -1.24 11.68
N MET A 160 17.35 -2.03 12.22
CA MET A 160 17.32 -3.49 12.04
C MET A 160 16.44 -3.85 10.85
N VAL A 161 16.94 -4.77 10.00
CA VAL A 161 16.28 -5.25 8.80
C VAL A 161 16.13 -6.76 8.89
N ASP A 162 14.90 -7.24 8.88
CA ASP A 162 14.58 -8.67 8.88
C ASP A 162 13.89 -9.05 7.58
N ILE A 163 14.35 -10.12 6.92
CA ILE A 163 13.65 -10.67 5.76
C ILE A 163 12.45 -11.48 6.26
N SER A 164 11.24 -11.05 5.89
CA SER A 164 10.03 -11.84 6.10
C SER A 164 9.84 -12.83 4.95
N GLN A 165 9.74 -14.12 5.26
CA GLN A 165 9.32 -15.15 4.29
C GLN A 165 7.83 -15.06 3.98
#